data_AF-A0A736VMJ1-F1
#
_entry.id   AF-A0A736VMJ1-F1
#
_cell.length_a   1.000
_cell.length_b   1.000
_cell.length_c   1.000
_cell.angle_alpha   90.00
_cell.angle_beta   90.00
_cell.angle_gamma   90.00
#
_symmetry.space_group_name_H-M   'P 1'
#
loop_
_entity.id
_entity.type
_entity.pdbx_description
1 polymer ?
#
loop_
_entity_poly.entity_id
_entity_poly.type
_entity_poly.pdbx_seq_one_letter_code
_entity_poly.pdbx_strand_id
1 'polypeptide(L)'
;MPIIAPIPRDERRLMQKAIHKTHDKNYARRLTAMLMLHRGDRVSDVARTLCCARSSVGRWINWFTLSGVAGLKSLPAGRTRRWPFEHIRTLLRELVKHAPGDFGYQRSRWSTERLAIKINEITGCQLHAGTVRRGLPSAGLVWRRAVPTLRIRDPHKDEKMTAIHKALDECRAEHPVFYEDEVDIHLNPRIGADWQLRGQQKRVATPGQNEKYYLAGALHCGTGKVSYVGGNSKSPALF
;
A
#
# COMPACT_ATOMS: atom_id res chain seq x y z
N MET A 1 -13.65 -29.22 -51.03
CA MET A 1 -14.49 -28.04 -50.76
C MET A 1 -13.86 -27.21 -49.65
N PRO A 2 -13.82 -25.87 -49.76
CA PRO A 2 -13.30 -25.02 -48.69
C PRO A 2 -14.18 -25.15 -47.44
N ILE A 3 -13.53 -25.39 -46.29
CA ILE A 3 -14.21 -25.65 -45.01
C ILE A 3 -14.68 -24.34 -44.36
N ILE A 4 -14.02 -23.23 -44.68
CA ILE A 4 -14.32 -21.89 -44.20
C ILE A 4 -14.45 -20.92 -45.38
N ALA A 5 -15.19 -19.83 -45.19
CA ALA A 5 -15.30 -18.76 -46.18
C ALA A 5 -13.91 -18.17 -46.51
N PRO A 6 -13.69 -17.70 -47.75
CA PRO A 6 -12.44 -17.03 -48.12
C PRO A 6 -12.19 -15.83 -47.21
N ILE A 7 -11.04 -15.82 -46.54
CA ILE A 7 -10.63 -14.70 -45.67
C ILE A 7 -9.97 -13.64 -46.57
N PRO A 8 -10.41 -12.36 -46.57
CA PRO A 8 -9.78 -11.28 -47.33
C PRO A 8 -8.28 -11.14 -47.05
N ARG A 9 -7.50 -10.69 -48.05
CA ARG A 9 -6.03 -10.58 -47.94
C ARG A 9 -5.58 -9.72 -46.76
N ASP A 10 -6.28 -8.61 -46.52
CA ASP A 10 -5.95 -7.66 -45.45
C ASP A 10 -6.18 -8.28 -44.08
N GLU A 11 -7.30 -8.99 -43.91
CA GLU A 11 -7.62 -9.68 -42.66
C GLU A 11 -6.59 -10.79 -42.36
N ARG A 12 -6.15 -11.55 -43.36
CA ARG A 12 -5.06 -12.53 -43.19
C ARG A 12 -3.77 -11.89 -42.72
N ARG A 13 -3.40 -10.73 -43.28
CA ARG A 13 -2.19 -9.99 -42.87
C ARG A 13 -2.30 -9.50 -41.43
N LEU A 14 -3.48 -9.04 -41.02
CA LEU A 14 -3.76 -8.66 -39.64
C LEU A 14 -3.66 -9.86 -38.69
N MET A 15 -4.22 -11.01 -39.05
CA MET A 15 -4.12 -12.25 -38.26
C MET A 15 -2.67 -12.69 -38.09
N GLN A 16 -1.87 -12.69 -39.16
CA GLN A 16 -0.44 -12.99 -39.09
C GLN A 16 0.30 -12.04 -38.16
N LYS A 17 0.03 -10.73 -38.25
CA LYS A 17 0.63 -9.73 -37.35
C LYS A 17 0.19 -9.95 -35.90
N ALA A 18 -1.07 -10.33 -35.66
CA ALA A 18 -1.60 -10.61 -34.34
C ALA A 18 -0.98 -11.85 -33.70
N ILE A 19 -0.72 -12.91 -34.47
CA ILE A 19 -0.04 -14.14 -34.00
C ILE A 19 1.34 -13.80 -33.40
N HIS A 20 2.12 -12.95 -34.06
CA HIS A 20 3.46 -12.58 -33.60
C HIS A 20 3.47 -11.58 -32.44
N LYS A 21 2.40 -10.82 -32.23
CA LYS A 21 2.33 -9.75 -31.22
C LYS A 21 1.56 -10.11 -29.95
N THR A 22 0.67 -11.09 -30.01
CA THR A 22 -0.20 -11.41 -28.87
C THR A 22 0.53 -12.23 -27.81
N HIS A 23 0.28 -11.91 -26.54
CA HIS A 23 0.71 -12.72 -25.40
C HIS A 23 -0.24 -13.90 -25.13
N ASP A 24 -1.47 -13.87 -25.68
CA ASP A 24 -2.42 -14.98 -25.54
C ASP A 24 -2.08 -16.10 -26.54
N LYS A 25 -1.37 -17.11 -26.04
CA LYS A 25 -0.97 -18.31 -26.79
C LYS A 25 -2.18 -19.06 -27.38
N ASN A 26 -3.33 -19.06 -26.69
CA ASN A 26 -4.53 -19.73 -27.20
C ASN A 26 -5.14 -18.96 -28.37
N TYR A 27 -5.14 -17.62 -28.30
CA TYR A 27 -5.60 -16.79 -29.41
C TYR A 27 -4.70 -16.97 -30.65
N ALA A 28 -3.37 -16.92 -30.48
CA ALA A 28 -2.42 -17.19 -31.57
C ALA A 28 -2.64 -18.57 -32.21
N ARG A 29 -2.88 -19.61 -31.40
CA ARG A 29 -3.16 -20.97 -31.89
C ARG A 29 -4.44 -21.04 -32.73
N ARG A 30 -5.51 -20.37 -32.31
CA ARG A 30 -6.78 -20.31 -33.06
C ARG A 30 -6.64 -19.58 -34.39
N LEU A 31 -5.91 -18.46 -34.41
CA LEU A 31 -5.62 -17.72 -35.65
C LEU A 31 -4.81 -18.57 -36.63
N THR A 32 -3.81 -19.28 -36.13
CA THR A 32 -2.98 -20.20 -36.93
C THR A 32 -3.83 -21.29 -37.57
N ALA A 33 -4.75 -21.89 -36.80
CA ALA A 33 -5.72 -22.85 -37.32
C ALA A 33 -6.55 -22.29 -38.48
N MET A 34 -7.09 -21.08 -38.36
CA MET A 34 -7.90 -20.48 -39.43
C MET A 34 -7.06 -20.20 -40.70
N LEU A 35 -5.81 -19.76 -40.54
CA LEU A 35 -4.91 -19.54 -41.68
C LEU A 35 -4.53 -20.85 -42.39
N MET A 36 -4.32 -21.94 -41.64
CA MET A 36 -4.08 -23.27 -42.21
C MET A 36 -5.31 -23.79 -42.98
N LEU A 37 -6.50 -23.69 -42.40
CA LEU A 37 -7.75 -24.06 -43.07
C LEU A 37 -7.99 -23.24 -44.33
N HIS A 38 -7.67 -21.94 -44.32
CA HIS A 38 -7.76 -21.08 -45.50
C HIS A 38 -6.81 -21.51 -46.63
N ARG A 39 -5.63 -22.05 -46.30
CA ARG A 39 -4.68 -22.60 -47.28
C ARG A 39 -5.14 -23.93 -47.89
N GLY A 40 -6.15 -24.57 -47.33
CA GLY A 40 -6.72 -25.83 -47.81
C GLY A 40 -6.41 -27.05 -46.94
N ASP A 41 -5.74 -26.87 -45.79
CA ASP A 41 -5.46 -27.99 -44.89
C ASP A 41 -6.75 -28.60 -44.34
N ARG A 42 -6.78 -29.94 -44.17
CA ARG A 42 -7.95 -30.62 -43.59
C ARG A 42 -7.99 -30.41 -42.08
N VAL A 43 -9.18 -30.46 -41.49
CA VAL A 43 -9.37 -30.36 -40.02
C VAL A 43 -8.48 -31.34 -39.24
N SER A 44 -8.28 -32.55 -39.76
CA SER A 44 -7.40 -33.56 -39.16
C SER A 44 -5.92 -33.15 -39.13
N ASP A 45 -5.45 -32.49 -40.18
CA ASP A 45 -4.06 -32.07 -40.32
C ASP A 45 -3.77 -30.86 -39.44
N VAL A 46 -4.71 -29.91 -39.40
CA VAL A 46 -4.67 -28.77 -38.48
C VAL A 46 -4.67 -29.24 -37.02
N ALA A 47 -5.56 -30.18 -36.67
CA ALA A 47 -5.65 -30.74 -35.33
C ALA A 47 -4.35 -31.42 -34.89
N ARG A 48 -3.74 -32.20 -35.79
CA ARG A 48 -2.46 -32.88 -35.57
C ARG A 48 -1.30 -31.89 -35.41
N THR A 49 -1.22 -30.89 -36.31
CA THR A 49 -0.15 -29.88 -36.31
C THR A 49 -0.18 -28.99 -35.06
N LEU A 50 -1.38 -28.63 -34.60
CA LEU A 50 -1.57 -27.77 -33.41
C LEU A 50 -1.74 -28.56 -32.10
N CYS A 51 -1.56 -29.89 -32.16
CA CYS A 51 -1.73 -30.83 -31.05
C CYS A 51 -3.04 -30.59 -30.25
N CYS A 52 -4.17 -30.47 -30.96
CA CYS A 52 -5.48 -30.26 -30.36
C CYS A 52 -6.51 -31.26 -30.90
N ALA A 53 -7.63 -31.45 -30.19
CA ALA A 53 -8.70 -32.32 -30.66
C ALA A 53 -9.40 -31.75 -31.91
N ARG A 54 -9.85 -32.63 -32.83
CA ARG A 54 -10.64 -32.23 -34.01
C ARG A 54 -11.88 -31.40 -33.63
N SER A 55 -12.52 -31.72 -32.50
CA SER A 55 -13.67 -30.99 -31.97
C SER A 55 -13.34 -29.57 -31.50
N SER A 56 -12.08 -29.28 -31.15
CA SER A 56 -11.63 -27.92 -30.86
C SER A 56 -11.54 -27.08 -32.13
N VAL A 57 -10.97 -27.64 -33.20
CA VAL A 57 -10.91 -26.98 -34.51
C VAL A 57 -12.33 -26.71 -35.03
N GLY A 58 -13.24 -27.68 -34.93
CA GLY A 58 -14.65 -27.49 -35.26
C GLY A 58 -15.32 -26.35 -34.49
N ARG A 59 -15.08 -26.25 -33.17
CA ARG A 59 -15.56 -25.10 -32.37
C ARG A 59 -14.99 -23.77 -32.83
N TRP A 60 -13.70 -23.72 -33.16
CA TRP A 60 -13.06 -22.49 -33.64
C TRP A 60 -13.60 -22.05 -35.00
N ILE A 61 -13.87 -23.01 -35.90
CA ILE A 61 -14.57 -22.75 -37.17
C ILE A 61 -15.92 -22.11 -36.88
N ASN A 62 -16.73 -22.70 -36.00
CA ASN A 62 -18.05 -22.16 -35.67
C ASN A 62 -17.96 -20.73 -35.08
N TRP A 63 -17.02 -20.47 -34.17
CA TRP A 63 -16.82 -19.13 -33.63
C TRP A 63 -16.38 -18.12 -34.69
N PHE A 64 -15.50 -18.53 -35.60
CA PHE A 64 -15.06 -17.69 -36.70
C PHE A 64 -16.19 -17.40 -37.69
N THR A 65 -17.00 -18.39 -38.03
CA THR A 65 -18.15 -18.22 -38.93
C THR A 65 -19.20 -17.28 -38.33
N LEU A 66 -19.45 -17.37 -37.02
CA LEU A 66 -20.47 -16.56 -36.35
C LEU A 66 -20.02 -15.13 -36.01
N SER A 67 -18.74 -14.93 -35.69
CA SER A 67 -18.26 -13.67 -35.10
C SER A 67 -16.89 -13.23 -35.62
N GLY A 68 -16.42 -13.81 -36.71
CA GLY A 68 -15.15 -13.50 -37.35
C GLY A 68 -13.95 -13.69 -36.43
N VAL A 69 -12.89 -12.91 -36.68
CA VAL A 69 -11.66 -12.92 -35.86
C VAL A 69 -11.91 -12.51 -34.40
N ALA A 70 -12.93 -11.68 -34.14
CA ALA A 70 -13.28 -11.23 -32.79
C ALA A 70 -13.76 -12.39 -31.91
N GLY A 71 -14.54 -13.33 -32.48
CA GLY A 71 -15.02 -14.54 -31.78
C GLY A 71 -13.91 -15.50 -31.35
N LEU A 72 -12.71 -15.37 -31.91
CA LEU A 72 -11.56 -16.20 -31.54
C LEU A 72 -10.82 -15.69 -30.30
N LYS A 73 -11.06 -14.45 -29.85
CA LYS A 73 -10.42 -13.90 -28.65
C LYS A 73 -11.03 -14.53 -27.40
N SER A 74 -10.19 -15.03 -26.51
CA SER A 74 -10.64 -15.49 -25.20
C SER A 74 -11.05 -14.30 -24.33
N LEU A 75 -12.10 -14.49 -23.53
CA LEU A 75 -12.36 -13.60 -22.42
C LEU A 75 -11.23 -13.71 -21.38
N PRO A 76 -10.95 -12.63 -20.63
CA PRO A 76 -9.99 -12.68 -19.54
C PRO A 76 -10.32 -13.83 -18.58
N ALA A 77 -9.30 -14.59 -18.18
CA ALA A 77 -9.49 -15.67 -17.23
C ALA A 77 -9.90 -15.12 -15.85
N GLY A 78 -10.83 -15.81 -15.20
CA GLY A 78 -11.28 -15.50 -13.84
C GLY A 78 -12.63 -14.81 -13.77
N ARG A 79 -13.10 -14.60 -12.54
CA ARG A 79 -14.39 -13.97 -12.26
C ARG A 79 -14.32 -12.49 -12.60
N THR A 80 -15.34 -11.99 -13.31
CA THR A 80 -15.49 -10.56 -13.56
C THR A 80 -15.54 -9.80 -12.22
N ARG A 81 -14.98 -8.59 -12.21
CA ARG A 81 -15.00 -7.74 -11.01
C ARG A 81 -16.45 -7.39 -10.71
N ARG A 82 -16.94 -7.80 -9.54
CA ARG A 82 -18.35 -7.62 -9.14
C ARG A 82 -18.69 -6.18 -8.75
N TRP A 83 -17.71 -5.43 -8.24
CA TRP A 83 -17.94 -4.15 -7.60
C TRP A 83 -17.43 -2.99 -8.45
N PRO A 84 -18.05 -1.79 -8.37
CA PRO A 84 -17.60 -0.58 -9.05
C PRO A 84 -16.31 -0.08 -8.42
N PHE A 85 -15.21 -0.76 -8.75
CA PHE A 85 -13.96 -0.64 -8.03
C PHE A 85 -13.33 0.75 -8.15
N GLU A 86 -13.51 1.45 -9.27
CA GLU A 86 -13.07 2.84 -9.41
C GLU A 86 -13.80 3.78 -8.45
N HIS A 87 -15.10 3.58 -8.23
CA HIS A 87 -15.86 4.36 -7.26
C HIS A 87 -15.36 4.09 -5.83
N ILE A 88 -15.16 2.82 -5.49
CA ILE A 88 -14.58 2.41 -4.18
C ILE A 88 -13.18 3.00 -3.99
N ARG A 89 -12.37 3.04 -5.06
CA ARG A 89 -11.03 3.62 -5.04
C ARG A 89 -11.03 5.11 -4.74
N THR A 90 -11.97 5.85 -5.32
CA THR A 90 -12.17 7.28 -5.03
C THR A 90 -12.61 7.48 -3.58
N LEU A 91 -13.58 6.70 -3.09
CA LEU A 91 -14.03 6.75 -1.70
C LEU A 91 -12.89 6.44 -0.72
N LEU A 92 -12.05 5.44 -1.01
CA LEU A 92 -10.89 5.11 -0.18
C LEU A 92 -9.92 6.29 -0.04
N ARG A 93 -9.67 7.02 -1.13
CA ARG A 93 -8.80 8.21 -1.09
C ARG A 93 -9.40 9.32 -0.27
N GLU A 94 -10.71 9.50 -0.34
CA GLU A 94 -11.40 10.54 0.41
C GLU A 94 -11.43 10.23 1.91
N LEU A 95 -11.81 9.01 2.29
CA LEU A 95 -11.90 8.58 3.68
C LEU A 95 -10.57 8.72 4.43
N VAL A 96 -9.43 8.46 3.78
CA VAL A 96 -8.10 8.53 4.41
C VAL A 96 -7.66 9.95 4.72
N LYS A 97 -8.26 10.99 4.11
CA LYS A 97 -7.97 12.40 4.45
C LYS A 97 -8.54 12.79 5.81
N HIS A 98 -9.51 12.04 6.31
CA HIS A 98 -10.21 12.30 7.55
C HIS A 98 -9.81 11.30 8.63
N ALA A 99 -9.94 11.71 9.89
CA ALA A 99 -9.73 10.81 11.01
C ALA A 99 -10.94 9.88 11.15
N PRO A 100 -10.76 8.62 11.60
CA PRO A 100 -11.91 7.77 11.91
C PRO A 100 -12.85 8.39 12.95
N GLY A 101 -12.34 9.27 13.82
CA GLY A 101 -13.12 10.03 14.79
C GLY A 101 -14.16 10.95 14.15
N ASP A 102 -13.87 11.51 12.97
CA ASP A 102 -14.80 12.39 12.23
C ASP A 102 -16.07 11.64 11.78
N PHE A 103 -16.02 10.31 11.79
CA PHE A 103 -17.13 9.41 11.47
C PHE A 103 -17.71 8.70 12.70
N GLY A 104 -17.42 9.20 13.91
CA GLY A 104 -17.95 8.66 15.17
C GLY A 104 -17.20 7.44 15.70
N TYR A 105 -16.06 7.07 15.10
CA TYR A 105 -15.32 5.91 15.57
C TYR A 105 -14.26 6.24 16.65
N GLN A 106 -14.24 5.48 17.75
CA GLN A 106 -13.29 5.62 18.86
C GLN A 106 -11.88 5.06 18.58
N ARG A 107 -11.29 5.33 17.40
CA ARG A 107 -9.86 5.06 17.14
C ARG A 107 -9.23 6.22 16.38
N SER A 108 -7.94 6.39 16.59
CA SER A 108 -7.10 7.37 15.90
C SER A 108 -6.65 6.93 14.50
N ARG A 109 -6.86 5.67 14.11
CA ARG A 109 -6.34 5.09 12.85
C ARG A 109 -7.39 4.27 12.11
N TRP A 110 -7.31 4.32 10.78
CA TRP A 110 -8.08 3.43 9.91
C TRP A 110 -7.56 1.99 9.99
N SER A 111 -8.47 1.04 10.09
CA SER A 111 -8.22 -0.37 9.82
C SER A 111 -8.96 -0.80 8.56
N THR A 112 -8.55 -1.91 7.95
CA THR A 112 -9.22 -2.44 6.75
C THR A 112 -10.66 -2.84 7.02
N GLU A 113 -10.96 -3.27 8.24
CA GLU A 113 -12.31 -3.62 8.72
C GLU A 113 -13.17 -2.37 8.81
N ARG A 114 -12.64 -1.28 9.38
CA ARG A 114 -13.39 -0.02 9.47
C ARG A 114 -13.62 0.64 8.12
N LEU A 115 -12.63 0.62 7.25
CA LEU A 115 -12.81 1.08 5.88
C LEU A 115 -13.88 0.25 5.17
N ALA A 116 -13.88 -1.08 5.35
CA ALA A 116 -14.90 -1.93 4.76
C ALA A 116 -16.30 -1.60 5.30
N ILE A 117 -16.47 -1.46 6.62
CA ILE A 117 -17.75 -1.05 7.23
C ILE A 117 -18.21 0.28 6.63
N LYS A 118 -17.35 1.30 6.64
CA LYS A 118 -17.75 2.64 6.17
C LYS A 118 -18.09 2.67 4.68
N ILE A 119 -17.34 1.94 3.86
CA ILE A 119 -17.62 1.85 2.42
C ILE A 119 -18.93 1.09 2.19
N ASN A 120 -19.20 0.03 2.94
CA ASN A 120 -20.45 -0.71 2.85
C ASN A 120 -21.65 0.16 3.26
N GLU A 121 -21.52 0.99 4.31
CA GLU A 121 -22.53 1.98 4.70
C GLU A 121 -22.82 2.97 3.57
N ILE A 122 -21.80 3.51 2.91
CA ILE A 122 -21.95 4.53 1.85
C ILE A 122 -22.51 3.94 0.56
N THR A 123 -22.04 2.74 0.18
CA THR A 123 -22.28 2.18 -1.16
C THR A 123 -23.36 1.09 -1.18
N GLY A 124 -23.81 0.62 -0.01
CA GLY A 124 -24.68 -0.56 0.12
C GLY A 124 -24.01 -1.88 -0.31
N CYS A 125 -22.71 -1.87 -0.65
CA CYS A 125 -21.99 -3.06 -1.06
C CYS A 125 -21.66 -3.98 0.12
N GLN A 126 -21.30 -5.23 -0.16
CA GLN A 126 -20.84 -6.21 0.82
C GLN A 126 -19.35 -6.51 0.57
N LEU A 127 -18.49 -5.54 0.91
CA LEU A 127 -17.04 -5.68 0.80
C LEU A 127 -16.46 -6.25 2.09
N HIS A 128 -15.62 -7.27 1.92
CA HIS A 128 -14.80 -7.80 3.00
C HIS A 128 -13.51 -6.99 3.17
N ALA A 129 -12.99 -6.91 4.40
CA ALA A 129 -11.75 -6.21 4.73
C ALA A 129 -10.56 -6.62 3.84
N GLY A 130 -10.47 -7.90 3.48
CA GLY A 130 -9.44 -8.42 2.57
C GLY A 130 -9.52 -7.85 1.15
N THR A 131 -10.73 -7.53 0.66
CA THR A 131 -10.90 -6.87 -0.65
C THR A 131 -10.43 -5.43 -0.60
N VAL A 132 -10.73 -4.72 0.49
CA VAL A 132 -10.21 -3.37 0.74
C VAL A 132 -8.69 -3.39 0.80
N ARG A 133 -8.10 -4.32 1.56
CA ARG A 133 -6.64 -4.48 1.69
C ARG A 133 -5.95 -4.65 0.33
N ARG A 134 -6.49 -5.52 -0.54
CA ARG A 134 -5.96 -5.70 -1.91
C ARG A 134 -6.14 -4.45 -2.78
N GLY A 135 -7.18 -3.66 -2.51
CA GLY A 135 -7.47 -2.46 -3.26
C GLY A 135 -6.65 -1.22 -2.89
N LEU A 136 -6.19 -1.12 -1.64
CA LEU A 136 -5.43 0.04 -1.16
C LEU A 136 -4.21 0.40 -2.05
N PRO A 137 -3.33 -0.56 -2.45
CA PRO A 137 -2.21 -0.22 -3.33
C PRO A 137 -2.65 0.30 -4.69
N SER A 138 -3.71 -0.26 -5.27
CA SER A 138 -4.25 0.25 -6.54
C SER A 138 -4.83 1.66 -6.39
N ALA A 139 -5.34 2.03 -5.21
CA ALA A 139 -5.70 3.41 -4.85
C ALA A 139 -4.48 4.35 -4.68
N GLY A 140 -3.25 3.84 -4.69
CA GLY A 140 -2.04 4.61 -4.37
C GLY A 140 -1.84 4.81 -2.86
N LEU A 141 -2.54 4.04 -2.03
CA LEU A 141 -2.46 4.11 -0.58
C LEU A 141 -1.49 3.06 -0.06
N VAL A 142 -0.59 3.48 0.83
CA VAL A 142 0.47 2.64 1.40
C VAL A 142 0.30 2.50 2.90
N TRP A 143 0.71 1.36 3.44
CA TRP A 143 0.71 1.13 4.88
C TRP A 143 1.96 1.76 5.50
N ARG A 144 1.79 2.81 6.29
CA ARG A 144 2.86 3.49 7.03
C ARG A 144 2.46 3.70 8.48
N ARG A 145 3.46 3.81 9.35
CA ARG A 145 3.25 4.17 10.75
C ARG A 145 2.89 5.65 10.82
N ALA A 146 1.76 5.96 11.47
CA ALA A 146 1.43 7.35 11.80
C ALA A 146 2.45 7.89 12.80
N VAL A 147 2.92 9.11 12.58
CA VAL A 147 3.84 9.79 13.50
C VAL A 147 2.99 10.58 14.50
N PRO A 148 3.16 10.34 15.82
CA PRO A 148 2.51 11.18 16.81
C PRO A 148 3.06 12.59 16.69
N THR A 149 2.19 13.56 16.45
CA THR A 149 2.52 14.98 16.50
C THR A 149 1.86 15.57 17.72
N LEU A 150 2.62 16.31 18.53
CA LEU A 150 2.08 17.08 19.63
C LEU A 150 1.14 18.16 19.05
N ARG A 151 -0.15 18.04 19.32
CA ARG A 151 -1.13 19.09 18.97
C ARG A 151 -1.09 20.17 20.06
N ILE A 152 0.04 20.88 20.17
CA ILE A 152 0.17 22.03 21.06
C ILE A 152 -0.19 23.26 20.24
N ARG A 153 -1.42 23.76 20.42
CA ARG A 153 -1.84 25.07 19.93
C ARG A 153 -1.97 25.98 21.15
N ASP A 154 -0.83 26.46 21.63
CA ASP A 154 -0.78 27.44 22.71
C ASP A 154 -1.42 28.75 22.20
N PRO A 155 -2.50 29.25 22.83
CA PRO A 155 -3.13 30.52 22.45
C PRO A 155 -2.17 31.71 22.44
N HIS A 156 -1.10 31.67 23.24
CA HIS A 156 -0.11 32.73 23.38
C HIS A 156 1.23 32.40 22.70
N LYS A 157 1.23 31.47 21.75
CA LYS A 157 2.47 31.03 21.07
C LYS A 157 3.25 32.21 20.50
N ASP A 158 2.58 33.11 19.78
CA ASP A 158 3.25 34.20 19.06
C ASP A 158 3.89 35.22 20.02
N GLU A 159 3.21 35.53 21.14
CA GLU A 159 3.74 36.37 22.22
C GLU A 159 4.98 35.74 22.85
N LYS A 160 4.92 34.45 23.21
CA LYS A 160 6.04 33.71 23.79
C LYS A 160 7.24 33.62 22.83
N MET A 161 7.00 33.36 21.55
CA MET A 161 8.06 33.32 20.54
C MET A 161 8.73 34.68 20.36
N THR A 162 7.95 35.77 20.41
CA THR A 162 8.48 37.13 20.34
C THR A 162 9.38 37.44 21.54
N ALA A 163 8.96 37.07 22.76
CA ALA A 163 9.77 37.23 23.96
C ALA A 163 11.07 36.41 23.92
N ILE A 164 11.00 35.17 23.41
CA ILE A 164 12.19 34.31 23.22
C ILE A 164 13.16 34.94 22.22
N HIS A 165 12.69 35.40 21.06
CA HIS A 165 13.56 36.04 20.06
C HIS A 165 14.23 37.29 20.61
N LYS A 166 13.48 38.14 21.32
CA LYS A 166 14.03 39.33 21.98
C LYS A 166 15.15 38.96 22.96
N ALA A 167 14.93 37.97 23.82
CA ALA A 167 15.96 37.52 24.76
C ALA A 167 17.21 37.01 24.06
N LEU A 168 17.06 36.30 22.93
CA LEU A 168 18.18 35.80 22.14
C LEU A 168 18.96 36.94 21.46
N ASP A 169 18.27 37.95 20.93
CA ASP A 169 18.91 39.12 20.31
C ASP A 169 19.68 39.98 21.33
N GLU A 170 19.19 40.04 22.57
CA GLU A 170 19.82 40.77 23.68
C GLU A 170 20.86 39.93 24.45
N CYS A 171 21.14 38.70 24.02
CA CYS A 171 22.07 37.79 24.70
C CYS A 171 23.50 38.36 24.70
N ARG A 172 24.02 38.58 25.91
CA ARG A 172 25.39 39.10 26.16
C ARG A 172 25.99 38.48 27.40
N ALA A 173 27.27 38.72 27.67
CA ALA A 173 27.96 38.14 28.83
C ALA A 173 27.27 38.45 30.17
N GLU A 174 26.65 39.63 30.30
CA GLU A 174 25.93 40.07 31.50
C GLU A 174 24.50 39.51 31.58
N HIS A 175 23.93 39.13 30.44
CA HIS A 175 22.59 38.54 30.33
C HIS A 175 22.64 37.32 29.40
N PRO A 176 23.27 36.22 29.83
CA PRO A 176 23.35 35.01 29.03
C PRO A 176 21.99 34.33 28.95
N VAL A 177 21.68 33.77 27.78
CA VAL A 177 20.48 32.97 27.58
C VAL A 177 20.86 31.49 27.49
N PHE A 178 20.14 30.67 28.27
CA PHE A 178 20.31 29.23 28.31
C PHE A 178 19.03 28.53 27.88
N TYR A 179 19.18 27.44 27.13
CA TYR A 179 18.13 26.45 26.94
C TYR A 179 18.31 25.36 27.98
N GLU A 180 17.31 25.18 28.82
CA GLU A 180 17.32 24.20 29.89
C GLU A 180 16.35 23.07 29.58
N ASP A 181 16.79 21.83 29.80
CA ASP A 181 15.93 20.65 29.66
C ASP A 181 16.35 19.55 30.64
N GLU A 182 15.41 18.66 30.95
CA GLU A 182 15.58 17.53 31.85
C GLU A 182 15.39 16.20 31.09
N VAL A 183 16.24 15.22 31.36
CA VAL A 183 16.11 13.87 30.82
C VAL A 183 16.11 12.81 31.93
N ASP A 184 15.10 11.96 31.87
CA ASP A 184 15.03 10.71 32.63
C ASP A 184 15.73 9.59 31.86
N ILE A 185 16.90 9.14 32.34
CA ILE A 185 17.62 8.00 31.77
C ILE A 185 17.14 6.72 32.45
N HIS A 186 16.37 5.91 31.72
CA HIS A 186 15.98 4.58 32.16
C HIS A 186 17.17 3.62 32.10
N LEU A 187 17.57 3.05 33.25
CA LEU A 187 18.69 2.10 33.34
C LEU A 187 18.28 0.65 33.03
N ASN A 188 16.98 0.39 32.97
CA ASN A 188 16.47 -0.92 32.59
C ASN A 188 16.90 -1.32 31.17
N PRO A 189 17.30 -2.58 30.93
CA PRO A 189 17.64 -3.05 29.60
C PRO A 189 16.43 -2.90 28.68
N ARG A 190 16.66 -2.41 27.46
CA ARG A 190 15.59 -2.33 26.46
C ARG A 190 15.18 -3.73 26.04
N ILE A 191 14.00 -4.17 26.47
CA ILE A 191 13.43 -5.46 26.08
C ILE A 191 12.82 -5.32 24.68
N GLY A 192 13.40 -6.02 23.70
CA GLY A 192 12.91 -6.13 22.34
C GLY A 192 12.51 -7.55 21.98
N ALA A 193 12.15 -7.78 20.71
CA ALA A 193 11.96 -9.13 20.21
C ALA A 193 13.29 -9.89 20.24
N ASP A 194 13.27 -11.13 20.72
CA ASP A 194 14.41 -12.04 20.77
C ASP A 194 14.01 -13.38 20.13
N TRP A 195 14.96 -14.09 19.52
CA TRP A 195 14.72 -15.41 18.96
C TRP A 195 14.69 -16.44 20.09
N GLN A 196 13.57 -17.14 20.23
CA GLN A 196 13.32 -18.07 21.33
C GLN A 196 12.70 -19.37 20.81
N LEU A 197 12.97 -20.47 21.51
CA LEU A 197 12.35 -21.76 21.22
C LEU A 197 10.82 -21.65 21.38
N ARG A 198 10.07 -22.27 20.46
CA ARG A 198 8.61 -22.24 20.48
C ARG A 198 8.10 -22.80 21.81
N GLY A 199 7.25 -22.03 22.50
CA GLY A 199 6.69 -22.39 23.81
C GLY A 199 7.57 -22.00 25.01
N GLN A 200 8.75 -21.42 24.80
CA GLN A 200 9.60 -20.89 25.85
C GLN A 200 9.57 -19.36 25.84
N GLN A 201 9.63 -18.75 27.03
CA GLN A 201 9.80 -17.31 27.20
C GLN A 201 11.09 -17.05 27.98
N LYS A 202 12.08 -16.48 27.30
CA LYS A 202 13.34 -16.08 27.93
C LYS A 202 13.06 -14.94 28.91
N ARG A 203 13.58 -15.08 30.13
CA ARG A 203 13.45 -14.07 31.19
C ARG A 203 14.70 -13.21 31.22
N VAL A 204 14.52 -11.91 31.16
CA VAL A 204 15.58 -10.92 31.38
C VAL A 204 15.40 -10.40 32.80
N ALA A 205 16.46 -10.47 33.61
CA ALA A 205 16.42 -9.97 34.98
C ALA A 205 16.27 -8.44 34.95
N THR A 206 15.27 -7.92 35.66
CA THR A 206 15.13 -6.50 35.94
C THR A 206 15.29 -6.27 37.44
N PRO A 207 15.88 -5.16 37.89
CA PRO A 207 16.17 -4.87 39.30
C PRO A 207 14.94 -4.68 40.20
N GLY A 208 13.72 -5.04 39.76
CA GLY A 208 12.48 -4.99 40.55
C GLY A 208 11.93 -3.58 40.76
N GLN A 209 12.79 -2.58 41.00
CA GLN A 209 12.47 -1.16 40.99
C GLN A 209 12.98 -0.49 39.71
N ASN A 210 12.22 0.47 39.19
CA ASN A 210 12.57 1.20 37.97
C ASN A 210 13.66 2.23 38.29
N GLU A 211 14.91 1.80 38.30
CA GLU A 211 16.06 2.69 38.48
C GLU A 211 16.18 3.66 37.31
N LYS A 212 16.21 4.94 37.63
CA LYS A 212 16.38 6.05 36.70
C LYS A 212 17.56 6.89 37.16
N TYR A 213 18.32 7.39 36.20
CA TYR A 213 19.28 8.45 36.42
C TYR A 213 18.72 9.74 35.82
N TYR A 214 18.70 10.81 36.58
CA TYR A 214 18.16 12.09 36.15
C TYR A 214 19.31 13.00 35.73
N LEU A 215 19.15 13.70 34.62
CA LEU A 215 20.12 14.68 34.15
C LEU A 215 19.38 15.95 33.76
N ALA A 216 19.81 17.08 34.32
CA ALA A 216 19.39 18.40 33.91
C ALA A 216 20.57 19.06 33.17
N GLY A 217 20.28 19.69 32.05
CA GLY A 217 21.29 20.32 31.20
C GLY A 217 20.88 21.73 30.81
N ALA A 218 21.85 22.64 30.83
CA ALA A 218 21.73 24.00 30.33
C ALA A 218 22.69 24.20 29.16
N LEU A 219 22.14 24.52 27.99
CA LEU A 219 22.88 24.87 26.77
C LEU A 219 22.94 26.39 26.63
N HIS A 220 24.14 26.95 26.61
CA HIS A 220 24.33 28.37 26.33
C HIS A 220 24.06 28.67 24.85
N CYS A 221 23.12 29.58 24.54
CA CYS A 221 22.67 29.80 23.16
C CYS A 221 23.77 30.35 22.22
N GLY A 222 24.59 31.30 22.70
CA GLY A 222 25.64 31.93 21.88
C GLY A 222 26.91 31.11 21.70
N THR A 223 27.34 30.36 22.72
CA THR A 223 28.61 29.60 22.69
C THR A 223 28.44 28.13 22.35
N GLY A 224 27.22 27.58 22.47
CA GLY A 224 26.95 26.16 22.28
C GLY A 224 27.48 25.26 23.40
N LYS A 225 28.01 25.82 24.49
CA LYS A 225 28.51 25.04 25.63
C LYS A 225 27.35 24.47 26.44
N VAL A 226 27.43 23.18 26.76
CA VAL A 226 26.47 22.48 27.63
C VAL A 226 27.08 22.31 29.02
N SER A 227 26.35 22.76 30.03
CA SER A 227 26.57 22.43 31.44
C SER A 227 25.49 21.44 31.88
N TYR A 228 25.82 20.45 32.71
CA TYR A 228 24.83 19.48 33.18
C TYR A 228 25.10 19.05 34.61
N VAL A 229 24.04 18.67 35.31
CA VAL A 229 24.05 18.07 36.64
C VAL A 229 23.25 16.77 36.57
N GLY A 230 23.73 15.72 37.24
CA GLY A 230 23.05 14.44 37.29
C GLY A 230 22.90 13.91 38.71
N GLY A 231 21.90 13.07 38.92
CA GLY A 231 21.64 12.46 40.21
C GLY A 231 20.78 11.21 40.13
N ASN A 232 20.83 10.40 41.20
CA ASN A 232 20.06 9.16 41.31
C ASN A 232 18.58 9.40 41.70
N SER A 233 18.21 10.65 42.01
CA SER A 233 16.86 11.05 42.40
C SER A 233 16.47 12.35 41.72
N LYS A 234 15.20 12.47 41.31
CA LYS A 234 14.63 13.71 40.79
C LYS A 234 14.51 14.71 41.93
N SER A 235 15.29 15.79 41.90
CA SER A 235 15.28 16.81 42.95
C SER A 235 15.38 18.22 42.36
N PRO A 236 14.79 19.25 42.99
CA PRO A 236 14.98 20.64 42.58
C PRO A 236 16.44 21.07 42.53
N ALA A 237 17.32 20.45 43.33
CA ALA A 237 18.76 20.71 43.34
C ALA A 237 19.50 20.32 42.04
N LEU A 238 18.79 19.74 41.06
CA LEU A 238 19.32 19.52 39.71
C LEU A 238 19.27 20.80 38.85
N PHE A 239 18.55 21.84 39.30
CA PHE A 239 18.33 23.13 38.63
C PHE A 239 18.93 24.28 39.45
#